data_AF-A0A3N6A272-F1
#
_entry.id   AF-A0A3N6A272-F1
#
_cell.length_a   1.000
_cell.length_b   1.000
_cell.length_c   1.000
_cell.angle_alpha   90.00
_cell.angle_beta   90.00
_cell.angle_gamma   90.00
#
_symmetry.space_group_name_H-M   'P 1'
#
loop_
_entity.id
_entity.type
_entity.pdbx_description
1 polymer ?
#
loop_
_entity_poly.entity_id
_entity_poly.type
_entity_poly.pdbx_seq_one_letter_code
_entity_poly.pdbx_strand_id
1 'polypeptide(L)'
;MKTGSRIVAAFASAILCAYTGLAQPAGAPAGQQAQTRGGAAQVRSPEITPQGTVTFRLSAPNATSVLVRNTSGGFLDWPGGNETAMTKGDNGVWSATIGPLKPEYYVYVFVVDGVQTLDPQNIFHVRDGQRYGNALRIAGEFSRGYALNEVPHGTVHLVWYPSPALKLTRRLYVYTPPGYETGTARYPVFYLLHGGGGDEDAWTTLGRAPEIMDNLIAQGKAKPMIVVMTNENSNQIAAPSVVAPLPTSGPGNPMQGTAML
;
A
#
# COMPACT_ATOMS: atom_id res chain seq x y z
N MET A 1 -21.13 -68.10 17.45
CA MET A 1 -19.91 -68.36 18.26
C MET A 1 -18.69 -68.04 17.40
N LYS A 2 -17.79 -67.18 17.93
CA LYS A 2 -16.39 -66.91 17.55
C LYS A 2 -16.16 -66.23 16.17
N THR A 3 -16.07 -64.90 16.08
CA THR A 3 -14.90 -63.99 16.28
C THR A 3 -13.58 -64.45 15.63
N GLY A 4 -12.99 -63.56 14.81
CA GLY A 4 -11.64 -63.68 14.27
C GLY A 4 -11.20 -62.42 13.53
N SER A 5 -10.65 -61.47 14.27
CA SER A 5 -10.14 -60.16 13.84
C SER A 5 -8.96 -60.28 12.85
N ARG A 6 -8.94 -59.45 11.79
CA ARG A 6 -7.78 -59.26 10.91
C ARG A 6 -7.05 -57.98 11.32
N ILE A 7 -5.94 -58.13 12.02
CA ILE A 7 -4.95 -57.06 12.25
C ILE A 7 -3.76 -57.36 11.33
N VAL A 8 -3.51 -56.47 10.39
CA VAL A 8 -2.29 -56.47 9.55
C VAL A 8 -1.21 -55.72 10.32
N ALA A 9 -0.17 -56.43 10.76
CA ALA A 9 1.01 -55.84 11.37
C ALA A 9 1.92 -55.28 10.27
N ALA A 10 2.17 -53.97 10.29
CA ALA A 10 3.18 -53.33 9.45
C ALA A 10 4.56 -53.47 10.12
N PHE A 11 5.52 -54.06 9.41
CA PHE A 11 6.92 -54.09 9.81
C PHE A 11 7.55 -52.71 9.61
N ALA A 12 7.95 -52.06 10.71
CA ALA A 12 8.82 -50.89 10.68
C ALA A 12 10.29 -51.36 10.75
N SER A 13 11.01 -51.29 9.63
CA SER A 13 12.46 -51.47 9.60
C SER A 13 13.15 -50.22 10.14
N ALA A 14 13.74 -50.34 11.31
CA ALA A 14 14.67 -49.34 11.86
C ALA A 14 16.06 -49.56 11.25
N ILE A 15 16.50 -48.63 10.39
CA ILE A 15 17.90 -48.55 9.93
C ILE A 15 18.65 -47.71 10.95
N LEU A 16 19.49 -48.36 11.75
CA LEU A 16 20.40 -47.72 12.69
C LEU A 16 21.71 -47.37 11.95
N CYS A 17 21.81 -46.14 11.43
CA CYS A 17 23.07 -45.61 10.93
C CYS A 17 23.91 -45.09 12.10
N ALA A 18 24.93 -45.85 12.50
CA ALA A 18 25.96 -45.37 13.41
C ALA A 18 26.88 -44.39 12.68
N TYR A 19 26.74 -43.10 12.96
CA TYR A 19 27.75 -42.09 12.59
C TYR A 19 28.75 -41.94 13.74
N THR A 20 29.97 -42.43 13.52
CA THR A 20 31.13 -42.09 14.35
C THR A 20 31.49 -40.62 14.10
N GLY A 21 31.23 -39.76 15.08
CA GLY A 21 31.60 -38.35 15.03
C GLY A 21 33.10 -38.16 15.16
N LEU A 22 33.77 -37.77 14.08
CA LEU A 22 35.05 -37.08 14.16
C LEU A 22 34.76 -35.61 14.47
N ALA A 23 35.12 -35.16 15.67
CA ALA A 23 35.00 -33.78 16.08
C ALA A 23 35.83 -32.88 15.15
N GLN A 24 35.16 -32.00 14.40
CA GLN A 24 35.83 -30.92 13.68
C GLN A 24 36.32 -29.89 14.71
N PRO A 25 37.56 -29.38 14.58
CA PRO A 25 37.99 -28.27 15.42
C PRO A 25 37.08 -27.07 15.13
N ALA A 26 36.55 -26.47 16.19
CA ALA A 26 35.72 -25.28 16.11
C ALA A 26 36.50 -24.19 15.35
N GLY A 27 36.10 -23.94 14.10
CA GLY A 27 36.59 -22.81 13.33
C GLY A 27 36.27 -21.55 14.13
N ALA A 28 37.29 -20.75 14.42
CA ALA A 28 37.12 -19.43 15.01
C ALA A 28 36.02 -18.68 14.21
N PRO A 29 35.10 -17.96 14.88
CA PRO A 29 34.12 -17.17 14.16
C PRO A 29 34.88 -16.23 13.23
N ALA A 30 34.68 -16.41 11.92
CA ALA A 30 35.16 -15.48 10.93
C ALA A 30 34.62 -14.11 11.35
N GLY A 31 35.53 -13.24 11.79
CA GLY A 31 35.18 -11.88 12.17
C GLY A 31 34.39 -11.29 11.03
N GLN A 32 33.12 -10.97 11.28
CA GLN A 32 32.42 -9.99 10.46
C GLN A 32 33.32 -8.77 10.50
N GLN A 33 34.05 -8.52 9.41
CA GLN A 33 34.58 -7.20 9.15
C GLN A 33 33.35 -6.31 9.20
N ALA A 34 33.18 -5.62 10.32
CA ALA A 34 32.25 -4.54 10.44
C ALA A 34 32.67 -3.57 9.34
N GLN A 35 31.97 -3.63 8.20
CA GLN A 35 31.83 -2.47 7.36
C GLN A 35 31.16 -1.44 8.26
N THR A 36 31.98 -0.66 8.96
CA THR A 36 31.59 0.63 9.47
C THR A 36 31.26 1.48 8.24
N ARG A 37 30.07 1.28 7.68
CA ARG A 37 29.36 2.37 7.01
C ARG A 37 29.30 3.45 8.07
N GLY A 38 30.08 4.52 7.91
CA GLY A 38 30.05 5.69 8.78
C GLY A 38 28.59 6.10 8.97
N GLY A 39 28.03 5.75 10.11
CA GLY A 39 26.60 5.79 10.35
C GLY A 39 26.19 7.21 10.66
N ALA A 40 25.96 8.01 9.61
CA ALA A 40 25.03 9.12 9.76
C ALA A 40 23.71 8.51 10.26
N ALA A 41 23.23 8.94 11.42
CA ALA A 41 21.96 8.48 11.96
C ALA A 41 20.88 8.62 10.86
N GLN A 42 20.20 7.52 10.54
CA GLN A 42 19.20 7.51 9.49
C GLN A 42 18.14 8.57 9.82
N VAL A 43 17.97 9.54 8.92
CA VAL A 43 16.93 10.58 9.06
C VAL A 43 15.57 9.88 9.08
N ARG A 44 14.79 10.08 10.15
CA ARG A 44 13.43 9.55 10.25
C ARG A 44 12.42 10.62 9.89
N SER A 45 11.53 10.30 8.96
CA SER A 45 10.44 11.18 8.52
C SER A 45 9.26 10.37 7.94
N PRO A 46 8.00 10.74 8.23
CA PRO A 46 7.61 11.65 9.32
C PRO A 46 7.76 10.94 10.67
N GLU A 47 7.96 11.71 11.74
CA GLU A 47 7.87 11.22 13.11
C GLU A 47 6.59 11.76 13.75
N ILE A 48 5.77 10.87 14.28
CA ILE A 48 4.43 11.20 14.82
C ILE A 48 4.42 10.91 16.31
N THR A 49 4.09 11.91 17.12
CA THR A 49 3.90 11.73 18.56
C THR A 49 2.48 11.20 18.87
N PRO A 50 2.25 10.59 20.05
CA PRO A 50 0.91 10.17 20.47
C PRO A 50 -0.11 11.33 20.53
N GLN A 51 0.35 12.58 20.68
CA GLN A 51 -0.49 13.78 20.70
C GLN A 51 -0.87 14.28 19.30
N GLY A 52 -0.39 13.62 18.24
CA GLY A 52 -0.65 14.02 16.85
C GLY A 52 0.23 15.16 16.34
N THR A 53 1.31 15.49 17.05
CA THR A 53 2.36 16.38 16.53
C THR A 53 3.22 15.60 15.54
N VAL A 54 3.51 16.20 14.39
CA VAL A 54 4.28 15.56 13.31
C VAL A 54 5.53 16.36 13.02
N THR A 55 6.69 15.71 13.04
CA THR A 55 7.96 16.29 12.60
C THR A 55 8.40 15.65 11.29
N PHE A 56 8.55 16.47 10.26
CA PHE A 56 9.08 16.08 8.95
C PHE A 56 10.57 16.39 8.88
N ARG A 57 11.34 15.54 8.19
CA ARG A 57 12.78 15.72 7.98
C ARG A 57 13.21 15.30 6.59
N LEU A 58 14.07 16.10 5.97
CA LEU A 58 14.63 15.80 4.65
C LEU A 58 16.12 16.15 4.61
N SER A 59 16.98 15.19 4.26
CA SER A 59 18.39 15.47 3.97
C SER A 59 18.49 16.08 2.58
N ALA A 60 18.82 17.38 2.51
CA ALA A 60 18.99 18.11 1.26
C ALA A 60 20.05 19.22 1.47
N PRO A 61 21.33 18.84 1.63
CA PRO A 61 22.40 19.77 2.03
C PRO A 61 22.67 20.87 1.00
N ASN A 62 22.30 20.65 -0.27
CA ASN A 62 22.48 21.64 -1.34
C ASN A 62 21.23 22.45 -1.64
N ALA A 63 20.07 22.11 -1.05
CA ALA A 63 18.86 22.86 -1.26
C ALA A 63 18.97 24.27 -0.64
N THR A 64 18.25 25.22 -1.23
CA THR A 64 18.15 26.61 -0.75
C THR A 64 16.83 26.88 -0.04
N SER A 65 15.79 26.13 -0.38
CA SER A 65 14.46 26.22 0.20
C SER A 65 13.81 24.84 0.23
N VAL A 66 13.18 24.51 1.36
CA VAL A 66 12.34 23.33 1.49
C VAL A 66 11.07 23.71 2.24
N LEU A 67 9.92 23.30 1.75
CA LEU A 67 8.66 23.30 2.49
C LEU A 67 8.06 21.90 2.50
N VAL A 68 7.22 21.66 3.50
CA VAL A 68 6.30 20.53 3.52
C VAL A 68 4.90 21.06 3.21
N ARG A 69 4.20 20.41 2.28
CA ARG A 69 2.87 20.81 1.80
C ARG A 69 1.84 19.71 2.06
N ASN A 70 0.73 20.07 2.69
CA ASN A 70 -0.45 19.23 2.80
C ASN A 70 -1.18 19.17 1.44
N THR A 71 -1.47 17.97 0.98
CA THR A 71 -2.22 17.72 -0.26
C THR A 71 -3.47 16.87 -0.02
N SER A 72 -3.89 16.70 1.24
CA SER A 72 -5.09 15.93 1.61
C SER A 72 -6.38 16.54 1.04
N GLY A 73 -6.42 17.87 0.93
CA GLY A 73 -7.59 18.62 0.49
C GLY A 73 -8.76 18.61 1.48
N GLY A 74 -9.78 19.43 1.22
CA GLY A 74 -11.04 19.43 1.96
C GLY A 74 -10.91 19.89 3.42
N PHE A 75 -11.53 19.16 4.35
CA PHE A 75 -11.63 19.52 5.77
C PHE A 75 -10.38 19.15 6.60
N LEU A 76 -9.29 18.74 5.94
CA LEU A 76 -8.07 18.22 6.57
C LEU A 76 -6.91 19.23 6.55
N ASP A 77 -7.24 20.52 6.61
CA ASP A 77 -6.25 21.58 6.66
C ASP A 77 -5.37 21.47 7.92
N TRP A 78 -4.09 21.80 7.76
CA TRP A 78 -3.17 21.85 8.88
C TRP A 78 -3.34 23.13 9.72
N PRO A 79 -3.05 23.06 11.03
CA PRO A 79 -2.92 24.27 11.83
C PRO A 79 -1.84 25.19 11.26
N GLY A 80 -2.19 26.46 11.01
CA GLY A 80 -1.25 27.45 10.47
C GLY A 80 -1.12 27.46 8.94
N GLY A 81 -1.92 26.65 8.23
CA GLY A 81 -1.95 26.60 6.77
C GLY A 81 -1.30 25.35 6.19
N ASN A 82 -1.61 25.06 4.93
CA ASN A 82 -1.24 23.82 4.25
C ASN A 82 0.18 23.79 3.68
N GLU A 83 0.99 24.81 3.97
CA GLU A 83 2.40 24.85 3.64
C GLU A 83 3.18 25.30 4.86
N THR A 84 4.26 24.60 5.18
CA THR A 84 5.14 24.95 6.28
C THR A 84 6.58 24.96 5.77
N ALA A 85 7.21 26.14 5.80
CA ALA A 85 8.63 26.26 5.49
C ALA A 85 9.46 25.46 6.49
N MET A 86 10.43 24.71 5.99
CA MET A 86 11.35 23.92 6.81
C MET A 86 12.61 24.74 7.11
N THR A 87 13.21 24.49 8.27
CA THR A 87 14.48 25.10 8.68
C THR A 87 15.62 24.11 8.47
N LYS A 88 16.70 24.55 7.82
CA LYS A 88 17.92 23.76 7.61
C LYS A 88 18.82 23.83 8.84
N GLY A 89 19.20 22.67 9.38
CA GLY A 89 20.25 22.58 10.39
C GLY A 89 21.65 22.50 9.78
N ASP A 90 22.68 22.68 10.60
CA ASP A 90 24.10 22.67 10.18
C ASP A 90 24.55 21.33 9.55
N ASN A 91 23.82 20.25 9.83
CA ASN A 91 24.03 18.92 9.25
C ASN A 91 23.38 18.74 7.86
N GLY A 92 22.80 19.79 7.28
CA GLY A 92 22.14 19.74 5.97
C GLY A 92 20.76 19.06 5.98
N VAL A 93 20.21 18.77 7.16
CA VAL A 93 18.86 18.22 7.32
C VAL A 93 17.88 19.37 7.54
N TRP A 94 16.84 19.41 6.71
CA TRP A 94 15.70 20.30 6.84
C TRP A 94 14.66 19.69 7.78
N SER A 95 14.03 20.50 8.63
CA SER A 95 12.95 20.05 9.51
C SER A 95 11.82 21.07 9.65
N ALA A 96 10.60 20.56 9.82
CA ALA A 96 9.43 21.33 10.26
C ALA A 96 8.58 20.45 11.18
N THR A 97 7.92 21.09 12.14
CA THR A 97 6.97 20.44 13.04
C THR A 97 5.63 21.12 12.94
N ILE A 98 4.58 20.33 12.77
CA ILE A 98 3.19 20.80 12.70
C ILE A 98 2.33 20.09 13.76
N GLY A 99 1.13 20.60 13.95
CA GLY A 99 0.10 19.97 14.77
C GLY A 99 -0.16 20.70 16.10
N PRO A 100 -0.89 20.05 17.02
CA PRO A 100 -1.41 18.68 16.90
C PRO A 100 -2.43 18.54 15.78
N LEU A 101 -2.30 17.48 14.99
CA LEU A 101 -3.28 17.10 13.97
C LEU A 101 -4.40 16.26 14.60
N LYS A 102 -5.61 16.36 14.04
CA LYS A 102 -6.73 15.51 14.46
C LYS A 102 -6.49 14.07 13.99
N PRO A 103 -7.07 13.06 14.66
CA PRO A 103 -7.02 11.67 14.18
C PRO A 103 -7.62 11.55 12.78
N GLU A 104 -6.76 11.34 11.78
CA GLU A 104 -7.18 11.20 10.38
C GLU A 104 -6.03 10.67 9.50
N TYR A 105 -6.32 10.44 8.22
CA TYR A 105 -5.33 10.13 7.17
C TYR A 105 -4.96 11.39 6.39
N TYR A 106 -3.69 11.77 6.42
CA TYR A 106 -3.17 12.95 5.74
C TYR A 106 -2.22 12.56 4.61
N VAL A 107 -2.22 13.35 3.56
CA VAL A 107 -1.31 13.25 2.42
C VAL A 107 -0.47 14.52 2.34
N TYR A 108 0.83 14.36 2.09
CA TYR A 108 1.76 15.48 1.97
C TYR A 108 2.85 15.21 0.93
N VAL A 109 3.56 16.27 0.58
CA VAL A 109 4.76 16.25 -0.26
C VAL A 109 5.79 17.22 0.29
N PHE A 110 7.04 17.06 -0.11
CA PHE A 110 8.03 18.13 0.00
C PHE A 110 8.04 18.96 -1.28
N VAL A 111 8.39 20.24 -1.16
CA VAL A 111 8.78 21.08 -2.29
C VAL A 111 10.17 21.61 -2.02
N VAL A 112 11.13 21.19 -2.84
CA VAL A 112 12.55 21.50 -2.72
C VAL A 112 12.92 22.39 -3.89
N ASP A 113 13.31 23.65 -3.62
CA ASP A 113 13.67 24.64 -4.63
C ASP A 113 12.62 24.74 -5.76
N GLY A 114 11.34 24.71 -5.38
CA GLY A 114 10.19 24.79 -6.30
C GLY A 114 9.74 23.46 -6.92
N VAL A 115 10.48 22.37 -6.72
CA VAL A 115 10.15 21.04 -7.27
C VAL A 115 9.47 20.16 -6.22
N GLN A 116 8.30 19.63 -6.54
CA GLN A 116 7.60 18.67 -5.69
C GLN A 116 8.30 17.31 -5.70
N THR A 117 8.52 16.74 -4.51
CA THR A 117 9.10 15.41 -4.34
C THR A 117 8.46 14.68 -3.16
N LEU A 118 8.55 13.36 -3.19
CA LEU A 118 8.14 12.50 -2.08
C LEU A 118 9.19 12.57 -0.96
N ASP A 119 8.75 12.25 0.25
CA ASP A 119 9.59 11.91 1.38
C ASP A 119 10.26 10.55 1.15
N PRO A 120 11.59 10.50 0.95
CA PRO A 120 12.30 9.26 0.67
C PRO A 120 12.40 8.34 1.90
N GLN A 121 12.04 8.81 3.09
CA GLN A 121 12.05 8.02 4.32
C GLN A 121 10.67 7.46 4.67
N ASN A 122 9.61 7.90 3.97
CA ASN A 122 8.26 7.41 4.18
C ASN A 122 7.84 6.48 3.04
N ILE A 123 7.79 5.17 3.32
CA ILE A 123 7.36 4.16 2.34
C ILE A 123 5.87 4.24 2.00
N PHE A 124 5.06 4.87 2.86
CA PHE A 124 3.64 5.04 2.62
C PHE A 124 3.43 6.17 1.64
N HIS A 125 2.95 5.82 0.46
CA HIS A 125 2.58 6.74 -0.61
C HIS A 125 1.22 6.37 -1.16
N VAL A 126 0.55 7.36 -1.71
CA VAL A 126 -0.74 7.23 -2.37
C VAL A 126 -0.69 7.88 -3.73
N ARG A 127 -1.55 7.40 -4.62
CA ARG A 127 -1.72 7.93 -5.96
C ARG A 127 -3.14 8.45 -6.11
N ASP A 128 -3.26 9.69 -6.54
CA ASP A 128 -4.52 10.34 -6.92
C ASP A 128 -4.45 10.73 -8.41
N GLY A 129 -4.98 9.84 -9.25
CA GLY A 129 -4.82 9.92 -10.70
C GLY A 129 -3.33 9.97 -11.09
N GLN A 130 -2.86 11.13 -11.53
CA GLN A 130 -1.46 11.36 -11.93
C GLN A 130 -0.57 11.89 -10.79
N ARG A 131 -1.14 12.22 -9.63
CA ARG A 131 -0.43 12.83 -8.50
C ARG A 131 0.02 11.76 -7.53
N TYR A 132 1.23 11.90 -7.03
CA TYR A 132 1.75 11.10 -5.92
C TYR A 132 1.98 11.99 -4.71
N GLY A 133 1.69 11.44 -3.53
CA GLY A 133 2.02 12.03 -2.24
C GLY A 133 2.35 10.96 -1.22
N ASN A 134 3.10 11.32 -0.18
CA ASN A 134 3.29 10.44 0.95
C ASN A 134 2.10 10.55 1.89
N ALA A 135 1.80 9.44 2.55
CA ALA A 135 0.70 9.38 3.51
C ALA A 135 1.20 9.23 4.93
N LEU A 136 0.44 9.79 5.87
CA LEU A 136 0.60 9.57 7.30
C LEU A 136 -0.78 9.43 7.94
N ARG A 137 -0.84 8.70 9.05
CA ARG A 137 -2.08 8.52 9.81
C ARG A 137 -1.86 8.95 11.24
N ILE A 138 -2.73 9.82 11.73
CA ILE A 138 -2.81 10.17 13.14
C ILE A 138 -3.82 9.22 13.79
N ALA A 139 -3.34 8.41 14.73
CA ALA A 139 -4.18 7.41 15.38
C ALA A 139 -5.23 8.07 16.30
N GLY A 140 -6.40 7.44 16.37
CA GLY A 140 -7.53 7.83 17.21
C GLY A 140 -8.83 7.22 16.69
N GLU A 141 -9.94 7.50 17.39
CA GLU A 141 -11.23 6.85 17.15
C GLU A 141 -11.69 6.91 15.69
N PHE A 142 -11.66 8.10 15.09
CA PHE A 142 -12.06 8.31 13.69
C PHE A 142 -11.20 7.50 12.71
N SER A 143 -9.88 7.44 12.97
CA SER A 143 -8.94 6.74 12.09
C SER A 143 -8.93 5.22 12.20
N ARG A 144 -9.66 4.67 13.18
CA ARG A 144 -9.70 3.22 13.42
C ARG A 144 -10.49 2.47 12.36
N GLY A 145 -11.48 3.12 11.74
CA GLY A 145 -12.38 2.49 10.77
C GLY A 145 -11.69 1.98 9.51
N TYR A 146 -10.60 2.63 9.11
CA TYR A 146 -9.79 2.29 7.93
C TYR A 146 -8.35 1.90 8.31
N ALA A 147 -8.14 1.55 9.58
CA ALA A 147 -6.88 0.98 10.03
C ALA A 147 -6.78 -0.51 9.67
N LEU A 148 -5.56 -0.97 9.38
CA LEU A 148 -5.25 -2.39 9.33
C LEU A 148 -5.33 -2.95 10.76
N ASN A 149 -6.43 -3.64 11.06
CA ASN A 149 -6.68 -4.31 12.33
C ASN A 149 -6.58 -5.83 12.16
N GLU A 150 -6.39 -6.56 13.26
CA GLU A 150 -6.38 -8.02 13.28
C GLU A 150 -7.82 -8.58 13.16
N VAL A 151 -8.36 -8.58 11.94
CA VAL A 151 -9.68 -9.10 11.59
C VAL A 151 -9.57 -10.02 10.36
N PRO A 152 -10.54 -10.89 10.08
CA PRO A 152 -10.57 -11.60 8.81
C PRO A 152 -10.57 -10.61 7.64
N HIS A 153 -9.68 -10.83 6.68
CA HIS A 153 -9.49 -9.95 5.53
C HIS A 153 -10.15 -10.52 4.27
N GLY A 154 -10.80 -9.65 3.51
CA GLY A 154 -11.31 -9.97 2.18
C GLY A 154 -10.21 -9.98 1.12
N THR A 155 -10.58 -10.32 -0.11
CA THR A 155 -9.66 -10.35 -1.25
C THR A 155 -10.00 -9.22 -2.22
N VAL A 156 -8.99 -8.52 -2.73
CA VAL A 156 -9.15 -7.56 -3.84
C VAL A 156 -8.66 -8.21 -5.12
N HIS A 157 -9.57 -8.35 -6.09
CA HIS A 157 -9.31 -8.93 -7.41
C HIS A 157 -9.20 -7.83 -8.44
N LEU A 158 -8.19 -7.90 -9.31
CA LEU A 158 -8.08 -7.08 -10.50
C LEU A 158 -8.63 -7.88 -11.68
N VAL A 159 -9.78 -7.48 -12.21
CA VAL A 159 -10.52 -8.27 -13.21
C VAL A 159 -10.60 -7.51 -14.51
N TRP A 160 -10.19 -8.17 -15.60
CA TRP A 160 -10.37 -7.67 -16.96
C TRP A 160 -11.68 -8.18 -17.56
N TYR A 161 -12.42 -7.31 -18.24
CA TYR A 161 -13.71 -7.63 -18.84
C TYR A 161 -13.89 -6.94 -20.20
N PRO A 162 -14.54 -7.60 -21.18
CA PRO A 162 -14.90 -6.95 -22.43
C PRO A 162 -16.04 -5.93 -22.19
N SER A 163 -15.91 -4.74 -22.77
CA SER A 163 -16.95 -3.72 -22.82
C SER A 163 -17.39 -3.50 -24.26
N PRO A 164 -18.42 -4.24 -24.75
CA PRO A 164 -18.91 -4.08 -26.12
C PRO A 164 -19.38 -2.66 -26.44
N ALA A 165 -19.99 -1.97 -25.47
CA ALA A 165 -20.47 -0.60 -25.64
C ALA A 165 -19.32 0.39 -25.90
N LEU A 166 -18.17 0.19 -25.27
CA LEU A 166 -16.98 1.04 -25.44
C LEU A 166 -15.99 0.49 -26.47
N LYS A 167 -16.20 -0.74 -26.96
CA LYS A 167 -15.27 -1.45 -27.85
C LYS A 167 -13.86 -1.56 -27.27
N LEU A 168 -13.77 -1.76 -25.94
CA LEU A 168 -12.52 -1.88 -25.19
C LEU A 168 -12.57 -3.11 -24.28
N THR A 169 -11.39 -3.65 -23.93
CA THR A 169 -11.25 -4.55 -22.78
C THR A 169 -10.78 -3.70 -21.61
N ARG A 170 -11.55 -3.70 -20.51
CA ARG A 170 -11.36 -2.79 -19.39
C ARG A 170 -11.05 -3.54 -18.10
N ARG A 171 -10.40 -2.88 -17.15
CA ARG A 171 -10.12 -3.41 -15.81
C ARG A 171 -11.06 -2.79 -14.78
N LEU A 172 -11.43 -3.58 -13.79
CA LEU A 172 -12.10 -3.13 -12.57
C LEU A 172 -11.46 -3.82 -11.35
N TYR A 173 -11.69 -3.27 -10.17
CA TYR A 173 -11.32 -3.89 -8.91
C TYR A 173 -12.56 -4.48 -8.25
N VAL A 174 -12.45 -5.68 -7.68
CA VAL A 174 -13.53 -6.34 -6.93
C VAL A 174 -13.03 -6.73 -5.57
N TYR A 175 -13.63 -6.19 -4.51
CA TYR A 175 -13.47 -6.73 -3.17
C TYR A 175 -14.48 -7.87 -2.94
N THR A 176 -14.00 -9.01 -2.45
CA THR A 176 -14.83 -10.11 -1.93
C THR A 176 -14.66 -10.23 -0.42
N PRO A 177 -15.74 -10.43 0.34
CA PRO A 177 -15.67 -10.44 1.80
C PRO A 177 -14.95 -11.69 2.33
N PRO A 178 -14.46 -11.68 3.58
CA PRO A 178 -13.82 -12.85 4.19
C PRO A 178 -14.68 -14.11 4.08
N GLY A 179 -14.08 -15.23 3.69
CA GLY A 179 -14.75 -16.52 3.53
C GLY A 179 -15.48 -16.70 2.19
N TYR A 180 -15.36 -15.75 1.25
CA TYR A 180 -15.95 -15.83 -0.08
C TYR A 180 -15.44 -17.06 -0.86
N GLU A 181 -14.14 -17.31 -0.86
CA GLU A 181 -13.46 -18.29 -1.72
C GLU A 181 -13.79 -19.75 -1.36
N THR A 182 -14.11 -20.00 -0.09
CA THR A 182 -14.44 -21.34 0.43
C THR A 182 -15.94 -21.54 0.64
N GLY A 183 -16.73 -20.47 0.54
CA GLY A 183 -18.16 -20.47 0.80
C GLY A 183 -19.00 -20.77 -0.44
N THR A 184 -20.26 -21.12 -0.21
CA THR A 184 -21.29 -21.27 -1.27
C THR A 184 -22.37 -20.19 -1.19
N ALA A 185 -22.20 -19.22 -0.28
CA ALA A 185 -23.16 -18.15 -0.08
C ALA A 185 -23.19 -17.19 -1.28
N ARG A 186 -24.36 -16.58 -1.50
CA ARG A 186 -24.52 -15.45 -2.42
C ARG A 186 -24.50 -14.15 -1.64
N TYR A 187 -23.86 -13.14 -2.20
CA TYR A 187 -23.65 -11.85 -1.55
C TYR A 187 -24.34 -10.73 -2.33
N PRO A 188 -24.88 -9.69 -1.65
CA PRO A 188 -25.25 -8.47 -2.33
C PRO A 188 -24.01 -7.79 -2.94
N VAL A 189 -24.24 -6.95 -3.95
CA VAL A 189 -23.18 -6.23 -4.67
C VAL A 189 -23.36 -4.73 -4.50
N PHE A 190 -22.30 -4.04 -4.10
CA PHE A 190 -22.22 -2.60 -4.03
C PHE A 190 -21.27 -2.07 -5.11
N TYR A 191 -21.79 -1.27 -6.05
CA TYR A 191 -20.97 -0.57 -7.04
C TYR A 191 -20.53 0.79 -6.48
N LEU A 192 -19.22 0.97 -6.34
CA LEU A 192 -18.60 2.13 -5.72
C LEU A 192 -17.77 2.90 -6.75
N LEU A 193 -18.27 4.06 -7.15
CA LEU A 193 -17.74 4.87 -8.26
C LEU A 193 -16.82 5.98 -7.74
N HIS A 194 -15.82 6.36 -8.51
CA HIS A 194 -14.87 7.42 -8.14
C HIS A 194 -15.34 8.81 -8.62
N GLY A 195 -14.67 9.85 -8.14
CA GLY A 195 -14.87 11.24 -8.59
C GLY A 195 -14.04 11.59 -9.82
N GLY A 196 -14.15 12.85 -10.29
CA GLY A 196 -13.34 13.34 -11.40
C GLY A 196 -11.84 13.25 -11.12
N GLY A 197 -11.07 12.75 -12.08
CA GLY A 197 -9.62 12.54 -11.96
C GLY A 197 -9.20 11.21 -11.33
N GLY A 198 -10.15 10.45 -10.76
CA GLY A 198 -9.93 9.11 -10.24
C GLY A 198 -9.96 8.02 -11.32
N ASP A 199 -9.81 6.78 -10.88
CA ASP A 199 -9.84 5.55 -11.66
C ASP A 199 -10.19 4.36 -10.74
N GLU A 200 -10.18 3.12 -11.26
CA GLU A 200 -10.66 1.92 -10.55
C GLU A 200 -9.87 1.57 -9.28
N ASP A 201 -8.66 2.10 -9.12
CA ASP A 201 -7.75 1.83 -8.01
C ASP A 201 -7.97 2.78 -6.82
N ALA A 202 -8.60 3.95 -7.06
CA ALA A 202 -8.71 5.05 -6.10
C ALA A 202 -9.37 4.66 -4.77
N TRP A 203 -10.44 3.86 -4.81
CA TRP A 203 -11.14 3.43 -3.59
C TRP A 203 -10.36 2.43 -2.76
N THR A 204 -9.40 1.72 -3.36
CA THR A 204 -8.53 0.80 -2.61
C THR A 204 -7.34 1.52 -1.98
N THR A 205 -6.74 2.48 -2.68
CA THR A 205 -5.53 3.17 -2.23
C THR A 205 -5.84 4.40 -1.38
N LEU A 206 -6.57 5.37 -1.93
CA LEU A 206 -6.97 6.60 -1.22
C LEU A 206 -8.15 6.34 -0.28
N GLY A 207 -9.16 5.62 -0.77
CA GLY A 207 -10.42 5.42 -0.06
C GLY A 207 -10.38 4.36 1.03
N ARG A 208 -9.35 3.49 1.06
CA ARG A 208 -9.18 2.41 2.05
C ARG A 208 -10.41 1.51 2.18
N ALA A 209 -11.15 1.33 1.09
CA ALA A 209 -12.40 0.56 1.07
C ALA A 209 -12.21 -0.88 1.58
N PRO A 210 -11.13 -1.63 1.23
CA PRO A 210 -10.92 -2.97 1.75
C PRO A 210 -10.86 -3.02 3.28
N GLU A 211 -10.07 -2.15 3.92
CA GLU A 211 -9.95 -2.12 5.38
C GLU A 211 -11.25 -1.67 6.05
N ILE A 212 -11.95 -0.69 5.47
CA ILE A 212 -13.26 -0.25 5.97
C ILE A 212 -14.24 -1.41 5.94
N MET A 213 -14.32 -2.14 4.83
CA MET A 213 -15.24 -3.26 4.67
C MET A 213 -14.90 -4.40 5.64
N ASP A 214 -13.63 -4.79 5.74
CA ASP A 214 -13.18 -5.81 6.69
C ASP A 214 -13.58 -5.46 8.12
N ASN A 215 -13.29 -4.22 8.54
CA ASN A 215 -13.57 -3.75 9.88
C ASN A 215 -15.08 -3.68 10.17
N LEU A 216 -15.88 -3.19 9.23
CA LEU A 216 -17.34 -3.11 9.41
C LEU A 216 -18.00 -4.48 9.42
N ILE A 217 -17.54 -5.41 8.57
CA ILE A 217 -18.05 -6.79 8.52
C ILE A 217 -17.70 -7.52 9.82
N ALA A 218 -16.44 -7.44 10.27
CA ALA A 218 -16.00 -8.08 11.51
C ALA A 218 -16.73 -7.53 12.75
N GLN A 219 -17.10 -6.25 12.74
CA GLN A 219 -17.91 -5.62 13.79
C GLN A 219 -19.42 -5.91 13.67
N GLY A 220 -19.87 -6.61 12.63
CA GLY A 220 -21.29 -6.84 12.36
C GLY A 220 -22.08 -5.57 11.97
N LYS A 221 -21.39 -4.48 11.64
CA LYS A 221 -21.99 -3.19 11.24
C LYS A 221 -22.31 -3.12 9.75
N ALA A 222 -21.70 -3.99 8.94
CA ALA A 222 -22.03 -4.19 7.54
C ALA A 222 -22.29 -5.68 7.26
N LYS A 223 -23.24 -5.96 6.36
CA LYS A 223 -23.39 -7.32 5.82
C LYS A 223 -22.19 -7.67 4.94
N PRO A 224 -21.69 -8.91 4.95
CA PRO A 224 -20.74 -9.37 3.93
C PRO A 224 -21.29 -9.08 2.54
N MET A 225 -20.52 -8.40 1.70
CA MET A 225 -20.93 -7.96 0.37
C MET A 225 -19.73 -7.88 -0.58
N ILE A 226 -19.99 -8.01 -1.87
CA ILE A 226 -19.01 -7.76 -2.93
C ILE A 226 -19.01 -6.25 -3.20
N VAL A 227 -17.84 -5.63 -3.30
CA VAL A 227 -17.71 -4.23 -3.71
C VAL A 227 -17.00 -4.16 -5.05
N VAL A 228 -17.66 -3.58 -6.05
CA VAL A 228 -17.13 -3.43 -7.41
C VAL A 228 -16.74 -1.98 -7.61
N MET A 229 -15.45 -1.75 -7.89
CA MET A 229 -14.86 -0.44 -8.14
C MET A 229 -14.47 -0.36 -9.60
N THR A 230 -15.21 0.44 -10.36
CA THR A 230 -15.04 0.59 -11.81
C THR A 230 -14.17 1.79 -12.16
N ASN A 231 -13.74 1.85 -13.41
CA ASN A 231 -13.18 3.06 -14.00
C ASN A 231 -14.28 3.73 -14.83
N GLU A 232 -14.67 4.96 -14.48
CA GLU A 232 -15.73 5.68 -15.20
C GLU A 232 -15.20 6.50 -16.41
N ASN A 233 -13.88 6.59 -16.57
CA ASN A 233 -13.26 7.27 -17.72
C ASN A 233 -13.38 6.39 -18.98
N SER A 234 -14.38 6.67 -19.81
CA SER A 234 -14.80 5.81 -20.93
C SER A 234 -13.75 5.58 -22.01
N ASN A 235 -12.75 6.44 -22.11
CA ASN A 235 -11.61 6.35 -23.02
C ASN A 235 -10.43 5.53 -22.46
N GLN A 236 -10.49 5.08 -21.20
CA GLN A 236 -9.42 4.33 -20.55
C GLN A 236 -9.74 2.84 -20.44
N ILE A 237 -8.71 2.01 -20.62
CA ILE A 237 -8.78 0.56 -20.40
C ILE A 237 -8.49 0.17 -18.95
N ALA A 238 -7.73 0.98 -18.21
CA ALA A 238 -7.34 0.80 -16.82
C ALA A 238 -6.74 2.11 -16.29
N ALA A 239 -6.45 2.16 -14.99
CA ALA A 239 -5.68 3.23 -14.36
C ALA A 239 -4.34 3.45 -15.10
N PRO A 240 -3.90 4.71 -15.25
CA PRO A 240 -2.73 5.09 -16.05
C PRO A 240 -1.38 4.60 -15.48
N SER A 241 -1.39 3.94 -14.32
CA SER A 241 -0.23 3.27 -13.73
C SER A 241 0.17 1.99 -14.46
N VAL A 242 -0.63 1.50 -15.42
CA VAL A 242 -0.28 0.36 -16.26
C VAL A 242 0.63 0.84 -17.40
N VAL A 243 1.90 0.42 -17.34
CA VAL A 243 2.87 0.69 -18.41
C VAL A 243 2.33 0.10 -19.72
N ALA A 244 2.13 0.95 -20.72
CA ALA A 244 1.73 0.50 -22.05
C ALA A 244 2.78 -0.47 -22.62
N PRO A 245 2.38 -1.46 -23.45
CA PRO A 245 3.34 -2.28 -24.16
C PRO A 245 4.36 -1.41 -24.89
N LEU A 246 5.64 -1.75 -24.78
CA LEU A 246 6.69 -1.07 -25.56
C LEU A 246 6.29 -1.12 -27.04
N PRO A 247 6.49 -0.03 -27.80
CA PRO A 247 6.23 -0.06 -29.23
C PRO A 247 7.07 -1.18 -29.85
N THR A 248 6.40 -2.20 -30.39
CA THR A 248 7.07 -3.25 -31.14
C THR A 248 7.64 -2.60 -32.39
N SER A 249 8.97 -2.56 -32.49
CA SER A 249 9.69 -2.10 -33.68
C SER A 249 9.48 -3.10 -34.83
N GLY A 250 8.32 -3.02 -35.48
CA GLY A 250 8.01 -3.73 -36.72
C GLY A 250 7.70 -2.72 -37.82
N PRO A 251 8.36 -2.78 -39.00
CA PRO A 251 8.00 -1.92 -40.11
C PRO A 251 6.64 -2.36 -40.66
N GLY A 252 5.61 -1.57 -40.37
CA GLY A 252 4.30 -1.68 -41.00
C GLY A 252 3.20 -2.24 -40.10
N ASN A 253 2.61 -1.36 -39.28
CA ASN A 253 1.19 -1.50 -38.98
C ASN A 253 0.56 -0.11 -38.70
N PRO A 254 -0.23 0.46 -39.62
CA PRO A 254 -0.91 1.73 -39.40
C PRO A 254 -2.17 1.52 -38.55
N MET A 255 -1.98 1.13 -37.30
CA MET A 255 -3.01 1.12 -36.26
C MET A 255 -2.39 1.61 -34.95
N GLN A 256 -1.77 2.79 -34.98
CA GLN A 256 -1.50 3.59 -33.77
C GLN A 256 -2.22 4.93 -33.93
N GLY A 257 -3.54 4.84 -33.92
CA GLY A 257 -4.42 5.99 -33.68
C GLY A 257 -5.03 5.82 -32.30
N THR A 258 -4.54 6.63 -31.35
CA THR A 258 -5.27 7.01 -30.14
C THR A 258 -5.37 5.96 -29.02
N ALA A 259 -4.22 5.51 -28.50
CA ALA A 259 -4.13 5.24 -27.06
C ALA A 259 -3.73 6.56 -26.37
N MET A 260 -4.71 7.43 -26.14
CA MET A 260 -4.52 8.57 -25.22
C MET A 260 -4.81 8.03 -23.82
N LEU A 261 -3.77 7.98 -22.99
CA LEU A 261 -3.85 7.80 -21.53
C LEU A 261 -4.69 8.92 -20.90
#